data_AF-A0A6A4SPC6-F1
#
_entry.id   AF-A0A6A4SPC6-F1
#
_cell.length_a   1.000
_cell.length_b   1.000
_cell.length_c   1.000
_cell.angle_alpha   90.00
_cell.angle_beta   90.00
_cell.angle_gamma   90.00
#
_symmetry.space_group_name_H-M   'P 1'
#
loop_
_entity.id
_entity.type
_entity.pdbx_description
1 polymer ?
#
loop_
_entity_poly.entity_id
_entity_poly.type
_entity_poly.pdbx_seq_one_letter_code
_entity_poly.pdbx_strand_id
1 'polypeptide(L)'
;MSGRRVCVSDFEEEARKVLPKAVYDYYRSGADEQYTLADNVAAFNRWHLVPRVLRDVSTVDLSVSVLGHRLSMPLCVAATAMQRMAHPEGETATARASLAFSEGNYGNDSGLAVYVAKAIDPSLCWDDITWLKKHTRLPVIVKGILNGDDAVQAVNYGVSGVLVSNHGARQLDGVPSTVCVLLVLHTVLLNCKTV
;
A
#
# COMPACT_ATOMS: atom_id res chain seq x y z
N MET A 1 -33.52 -0.96 -5.04
CA MET A 1 -32.37 -1.53 -4.30
C MET A 1 -32.01 -0.57 -3.19
N SER A 2 -31.69 -1.07 -1.99
CA SER A 2 -31.28 -0.24 -0.84
C SER A 2 -30.05 0.60 -1.21
N GLY A 3 -30.08 1.92 -1.02
CA GLY A 3 -28.95 2.82 -1.30
C GLY A 3 -27.78 2.70 -0.31
N ARG A 4 -27.71 1.59 0.44
CA ARG A 4 -26.72 1.34 1.49
C ARG A 4 -25.51 0.64 0.88
N ARG A 5 -24.34 1.26 1.00
CA ARG A 5 -23.04 0.67 0.64
C ARG A 5 -22.63 -0.32 1.73
N VAL A 6 -22.28 -1.55 1.36
CA VAL A 6 -21.95 -2.65 2.27
C VAL A 6 -20.60 -3.29 1.99
N CYS A 7 -20.01 -3.05 0.82
CA CYS A 7 -18.67 -3.51 0.46
C CYS A 7 -17.91 -2.43 -0.34
N VAL A 8 -16.60 -2.63 -0.51
CA VAL A 8 -15.72 -1.63 -1.16
C VAL A 8 -16.13 -1.33 -2.61
N SER A 9 -16.60 -2.31 -3.37
CA SER A 9 -17.05 -2.10 -4.75
C SER A 9 -18.27 -1.18 -4.84
N ASP A 10 -19.17 -1.20 -3.86
CA ASP A 10 -20.31 -0.27 -3.82
C ASP A 10 -19.85 1.19 -3.74
N PHE A 11 -18.73 1.44 -3.04
CA PHE A 11 -18.14 2.78 -2.95
C PHE A 11 -17.48 3.19 -4.28
N GLU A 12 -16.86 2.27 -5.01
CA GLU A 12 -16.31 2.55 -6.35
C GLU A 12 -17.44 2.88 -7.34
N GLU A 13 -18.51 2.10 -7.33
CA GLU A 13 -19.69 2.34 -8.18
C GLU A 13 -20.35 3.68 -7.89
N GLU A 14 -20.39 4.08 -6.63
CA GLU A 14 -20.89 5.38 -6.24
C GLU A 14 -19.96 6.51 -6.65
N ALA A 15 -18.65 6.35 -6.41
CA ALA A 15 -17.64 7.31 -6.84
C ALA A 15 -17.74 7.59 -8.35
N ARG A 16 -17.97 6.55 -9.17
CA ARG A 16 -18.18 6.68 -10.62
C ARG A 16 -19.37 7.57 -11.00
N LYS A 17 -20.42 7.62 -10.16
CA LYS A 17 -21.61 8.45 -10.42
C LYS A 17 -21.41 9.92 -10.05
N VAL A 18 -20.60 10.19 -9.03
CA VAL A 18 -20.47 11.52 -8.44
C VAL A 18 -19.21 12.28 -8.90
N LEU A 19 -18.15 11.56 -9.26
CA LEU A 19 -16.89 12.19 -9.69
C LEU A 19 -16.96 12.60 -11.17
N PRO A 20 -16.34 13.74 -11.55
CA PRO A 20 -16.09 14.03 -12.95
C PRO A 20 -15.32 12.89 -13.61
N LYS A 21 -15.66 12.55 -14.86
CA LYS A 21 -15.07 11.42 -15.59
C LYS A 21 -13.54 11.40 -15.54
N ALA A 22 -12.89 12.52 -15.82
CA ALA A 22 -11.43 12.62 -15.81
C ALA A 22 -10.82 12.31 -14.42
N VAL A 23 -11.51 12.70 -13.34
CA VAL A 23 -11.07 12.42 -11.97
C VAL A 23 -11.26 10.94 -11.63
N TYR A 24 -12.42 10.37 -11.97
CA TYR A 24 -12.65 8.94 -11.78
C TYR A 24 -11.64 8.09 -12.55
N ASP A 25 -11.44 8.40 -13.84
CA ASP A 25 -10.50 7.68 -14.70
C ASP A 25 -9.07 7.81 -14.16
N TYR A 26 -8.67 8.97 -13.64
CA TYR A 26 -7.36 9.16 -13.01
C TYR A 26 -7.15 8.19 -11.84
N TYR A 27 -8.14 8.00 -10.96
CA TYR A 27 -8.01 7.08 -9.82
C TYR A 27 -8.14 5.61 -10.21
N ARG A 28 -9.00 5.30 -11.19
CA ARG A 28 -9.36 3.92 -11.54
C ARG A 28 -8.38 3.23 -12.49
N SER A 29 -7.67 4.00 -13.32
CA SER A 29 -6.85 3.41 -14.40
C SER A 29 -5.60 2.70 -13.88
N GLY A 30 -5.22 1.62 -14.55
CA GLY A 30 -3.88 1.04 -14.51
C GLY A 30 -3.02 1.54 -15.67
N ALA A 31 -1.81 1.00 -15.81
CA ALA A 31 -0.94 1.20 -16.95
C ALA A 31 -1.39 0.36 -18.16
N ASP A 32 -1.13 0.88 -19.36
CA ASP A 32 -1.31 0.21 -20.65
C ASP A 32 -2.65 -0.55 -20.78
N GLU A 33 -2.62 -1.85 -21.07
CA GLU A 33 -3.79 -2.71 -21.21
C GLU A 33 -4.43 -3.14 -19.88
N GLN A 34 -3.83 -2.77 -18.75
CA GLN A 34 -4.33 -3.00 -17.38
C GLN A 34 -4.42 -4.50 -17.00
N TYR A 35 -3.56 -5.34 -17.58
CA TYR A 35 -3.51 -6.77 -17.24
C TYR A 35 -3.16 -7.00 -15.77
N THR A 36 -2.15 -6.30 -15.27
CA THR A 36 -1.70 -6.36 -13.86
C THR A 36 -2.80 -5.86 -12.93
N LEU A 37 -3.58 -4.86 -13.36
CA LEU A 37 -4.67 -4.33 -12.54
C LEU A 37 -5.76 -5.37 -12.34
N ALA A 38 -6.15 -6.07 -13.42
CA ALA A 38 -7.08 -7.18 -13.35
C ALA A 38 -6.50 -8.35 -12.52
N ASP A 39 -5.23 -8.71 -12.74
CA ASP A 39 -4.60 -9.82 -12.01
C ASP A 39 -4.45 -9.53 -10.51
N ASN A 40 -4.17 -8.27 -10.11
CA ASN A 40 -4.08 -7.88 -8.71
C ASN A 40 -5.33 -8.27 -7.89
N VAL A 41 -6.51 -8.25 -8.52
CA VAL A 41 -7.76 -8.69 -7.89
C VAL A 41 -7.98 -10.19 -8.11
N ALA A 42 -7.85 -10.66 -9.34
CA ALA A 42 -8.12 -12.06 -9.70
C ALA A 42 -7.22 -13.05 -8.95
N ALA A 43 -6.00 -12.63 -8.59
CA ALA A 43 -5.05 -13.45 -7.86
C ALA A 43 -5.54 -13.90 -6.49
N PHE A 44 -6.31 -13.07 -5.77
CA PHE A 44 -6.87 -13.46 -4.48
C PHE A 44 -7.83 -14.66 -4.60
N ASN A 45 -8.52 -14.81 -5.73
CA ASN A 45 -9.40 -15.96 -5.97
C ASN A 45 -8.63 -17.27 -6.19
N ARG A 46 -7.33 -17.22 -6.47
CA ARG A 46 -6.46 -18.41 -6.57
C ARG A 46 -6.01 -18.92 -5.21
N TRP A 47 -6.14 -18.11 -4.15
CA TRP A 47 -5.72 -18.43 -2.79
C TRP A 47 -6.93 -18.81 -1.93
N HIS A 48 -7.06 -20.10 -1.63
CA HIS A 48 -8.19 -20.60 -0.84
C HIS A 48 -7.82 -20.67 0.65
N LEU A 49 -8.72 -20.20 1.51
CA LEU A 49 -8.60 -20.33 2.95
C LEU A 49 -9.15 -21.69 3.41
N VAL A 50 -8.37 -22.40 4.23
CA VAL A 50 -8.84 -23.62 4.89
C VAL A 50 -9.22 -23.28 6.34
N PRO A 51 -10.52 -23.15 6.66
CA PRO A 51 -10.94 -22.79 8.00
C PRO A 51 -10.60 -23.91 8.98
N ARG A 52 -10.04 -23.56 10.14
CA ARG A 52 -9.82 -24.50 11.24
C ARG A 52 -11.06 -24.54 12.12
N VAL A 53 -11.70 -25.71 12.21
CA VAL A 53 -12.88 -25.92 13.06
C VAL A 53 -12.51 -26.00 14.54
N LEU A 54 -13.48 -25.78 15.43
CA LEU A 54 -13.35 -25.86 16.89
C LEU A 54 -12.22 -24.98 17.47
N ARG A 55 -12.02 -23.79 16.88
CA ARG A 55 -11.17 -22.74 17.46
C ARG A 55 -12.06 -21.77 18.24
N ASP A 56 -11.75 -21.58 19.51
CA ASP A 56 -12.41 -20.55 20.30
C ASP A 56 -12.05 -19.17 19.73
N VAL A 57 -13.06 -18.51 19.19
CA VAL A 57 -13.00 -17.16 18.60
C VAL A 57 -13.97 -16.23 19.31
N SER A 58 -14.34 -16.53 20.56
CA SER A 58 -15.18 -15.67 21.40
C SER A 58 -14.57 -14.27 21.58
N THR A 59 -13.25 -14.15 21.46
CA THR A 59 -12.51 -12.89 21.36
C THR A 59 -11.56 -12.96 20.17
N VAL A 60 -11.65 -12.00 19.24
CA VAL A 60 -10.74 -11.85 18.10
C VAL A 60 -9.97 -10.55 18.26
N ASP A 61 -8.66 -10.65 18.48
CA ASP A 61 -7.77 -9.49 18.51
C ASP A 61 -7.13 -9.30 17.12
N LEU A 62 -7.45 -8.18 16.47
CA LEU A 62 -6.89 -7.81 15.17
C LEU A 62 -5.61 -6.96 15.32
N SER A 63 -5.28 -6.51 16.53
CA SER A 63 -4.26 -5.51 16.71
C SER A 63 -2.85 -6.05 16.43
N VAL A 64 -2.04 -5.24 15.76
CA VAL A 64 -0.67 -5.59 15.36
C VAL A 64 0.30 -4.46 15.71
N SER A 65 1.58 -4.71 15.57
CA SER A 65 2.62 -3.67 15.70
C SER A 65 3.40 -3.57 14.39
N VAL A 66 3.52 -2.36 13.86
CA VAL A 66 4.28 -2.06 12.64
C VAL A 66 5.28 -0.97 12.96
N LEU A 67 6.58 -1.25 12.75
CA LEU A 67 7.69 -0.33 13.08
C LEU A 67 7.64 0.24 14.51
N GLY A 68 7.17 -0.56 15.48
CA GLY A 68 7.04 -0.15 16.88
C GLY A 68 5.75 0.59 17.22
N HIS A 69 4.88 0.87 16.26
CA HIS A 69 3.57 1.49 16.48
C HIS A 69 2.45 0.46 16.55
N ARG A 70 1.57 0.57 17.55
CA ARG A 70 0.39 -0.28 17.70
C ARG A 70 -0.70 0.17 16.73
N LEU A 71 -1.27 -0.79 16.00
CA LEU A 71 -2.43 -0.61 15.13
C LEU A 71 -3.58 -1.46 15.65
N SER A 72 -4.81 -0.95 15.56
CA SER A 72 -6.02 -1.68 15.96
C SER A 72 -6.36 -2.86 15.04
N MET A 73 -5.87 -2.87 13.80
CA MET A 73 -6.02 -3.95 12.82
C MET A 73 -4.87 -3.93 11.81
N PRO A 74 -4.57 -5.02 11.06
CA PRO A 74 -3.44 -5.07 10.13
C PRO A 74 -3.77 -4.42 8.77
N LEU A 75 -4.37 -3.23 8.80
CA LEU A 75 -4.78 -2.47 7.63
C LEU A 75 -4.35 -1.00 7.79
N CYS A 76 -3.83 -0.42 6.72
CA CYS A 76 -3.39 0.98 6.67
C CYS A 76 -3.83 1.63 5.36
N VAL A 77 -3.93 2.97 5.37
CA VAL A 77 -4.21 3.73 4.15
C VAL A 77 -2.92 3.91 3.34
N ALA A 78 -2.95 3.50 2.07
CA ALA A 78 -1.84 3.69 1.15
C ALA A 78 -1.77 5.14 0.63
N ALA A 79 -0.56 5.60 0.34
CA ALA A 79 -0.35 6.93 -0.26
C ALA A 79 -1.03 7.01 -1.63
N THR A 80 -1.98 7.95 -1.76
CA THR A 80 -2.72 8.27 -2.99
C THR A 80 -2.69 9.78 -3.19
N ALA A 81 -2.30 10.21 -4.38
CA ALA A 81 -2.08 11.63 -4.66
C ALA A 81 -3.39 12.40 -4.93
N MET A 82 -3.37 13.69 -4.62
CA MET A 82 -4.39 14.67 -5.03
C MET A 82 -5.80 14.31 -4.53
N GLN A 83 -5.95 13.89 -3.27
CA GLN A 83 -7.23 13.41 -2.73
C GLN A 83 -8.32 14.50 -2.71
N ARG A 84 -7.93 15.77 -2.76
CA ARG A 84 -8.86 16.90 -2.92
C ARG A 84 -9.68 16.87 -4.21
N MET A 85 -9.27 16.12 -5.24
CA MET A 85 -10.12 15.92 -6.42
C MET A 85 -11.33 15.02 -6.11
N ALA A 86 -11.25 14.15 -5.11
CA ALA A 86 -12.35 13.28 -4.69
C ALA A 86 -13.28 13.92 -3.66
N HIS A 87 -12.73 14.75 -2.76
CA HIS A 87 -13.50 15.45 -1.72
C HIS A 87 -12.77 16.72 -1.27
N PRO A 88 -13.45 17.85 -0.98
CA PRO A 88 -12.77 19.12 -0.63
C PRO A 88 -11.75 19.02 0.51
N GLU A 89 -12.00 18.16 1.50
CA GLU A 89 -11.10 17.95 2.63
C GLU A 89 -9.88 17.05 2.30
N GLY A 90 -9.96 16.25 1.24
CA GLY A 90 -8.89 15.40 0.73
C GLY A 90 -8.11 14.64 1.81
N GLU A 91 -6.79 14.85 1.82
CA GLU A 91 -5.84 14.17 2.69
C GLU A 91 -6.10 14.42 4.18
N THR A 92 -6.70 15.55 4.55
CA THR A 92 -7.04 15.83 5.96
C THR A 92 -8.18 14.95 6.46
N ALA A 93 -9.20 14.68 5.64
CA ALA A 93 -10.27 13.76 6.00
C ALA A 93 -9.73 12.33 6.14
N THR A 94 -8.87 11.90 5.22
CA THR A 94 -8.20 10.60 5.27
C THR A 94 -7.30 10.45 6.51
N ALA A 95 -6.54 11.49 6.86
CA ALA A 95 -5.70 11.51 8.04
C ALA A 95 -6.54 11.36 9.31
N ARG A 96 -7.61 12.15 9.47
CA ARG A 96 -8.53 12.03 10.62
C ARG A 96 -9.16 10.64 10.72
N ALA A 97 -9.59 10.06 9.59
CA ALA A 97 -10.13 8.70 9.57
C ALA A 97 -9.08 7.65 9.97
N SER A 98 -7.83 7.79 9.52
CA SER A 98 -6.73 6.87 9.84
C SER A 98 -6.31 6.97 11.31
N LEU A 99 -6.32 8.18 11.87
CA LEU A 99 -6.03 8.43 13.28
C LEU A 99 -7.04 7.78 14.22
N ALA A 100 -8.31 7.65 13.80
CA ALA A 100 -9.30 6.92 14.59
C ALA A 100 -8.92 5.44 14.83
N PHE A 101 -8.00 4.89 14.04
CA PHE A 101 -7.51 3.51 14.16
C PHE A 101 -6.10 3.40 14.76
N SER A 102 -5.45 4.53 15.06
CA SER A 102 -4.06 4.62 15.51
C SER A 102 -3.99 5.29 16.88
N GLU A 103 -3.10 4.82 17.75
CA GLU A 103 -2.86 5.46 19.05
C GLU A 103 -1.83 6.60 18.88
N GLY A 104 -2.27 7.86 18.74
CA GLY A 104 -1.37 9.02 18.71
C GLY A 104 -1.97 10.31 18.11
N ASN A 105 -1.34 11.45 18.41
CA ASN A 105 -1.79 12.78 17.97
C ASN A 105 -0.83 13.33 16.88
N TYR A 106 -1.28 13.37 15.63
CA TYR A 106 -0.46 13.78 14.47
C TYR A 106 -1.16 14.93 13.72
N GLY A 107 -0.41 15.99 13.41
CA GLY A 107 -0.92 17.27 12.89
C GLY A 107 -1.57 17.22 11.49
N ASN A 108 -2.18 18.35 11.10
CA ASN A 108 -2.97 18.48 9.86
C ASN A 108 -2.15 19.16 8.75
N ASP A 109 -1.52 18.40 7.84
CA ASP A 109 -1.16 18.95 6.53
C ASP A 109 -0.78 17.86 5.51
N SER A 110 -1.14 18.06 4.23
CA SER A 110 -0.30 17.57 3.12
C SER A 110 -0.57 18.25 1.78
N GLY A 111 0.44 18.93 1.24
CA GLY A 111 0.60 19.32 -0.17
C GLY A 111 1.73 18.56 -0.89
N LEU A 112 2.23 17.47 -0.29
CA LEU A 112 3.50 16.83 -0.64
C LEU A 112 3.47 16.05 -1.97
N ALA A 113 2.34 15.46 -2.34
CA ALA A 113 2.24 14.59 -3.52
C ALA A 113 2.50 15.33 -4.84
N VAL A 114 2.04 16.58 -4.96
CA VAL A 114 2.24 17.42 -6.17
C VAL A 114 3.70 17.88 -6.31
N TYR A 115 4.39 18.09 -5.18
CA TYR A 115 5.81 18.44 -5.17
C TYR A 115 6.69 17.25 -5.58
N VAL A 116 6.44 16.06 -5.01
CA VAL A 116 7.21 14.84 -5.31
C VAL A 116 7.07 14.44 -6.78
N ALA A 117 5.88 14.55 -7.38
CA ALA A 117 5.67 14.18 -8.78
C ALA A 117 6.46 15.05 -9.79
N LYS A 118 6.84 16.28 -9.43
CA LYS A 118 7.65 17.18 -10.28
C LYS A 118 9.16 17.00 -10.09
N ALA A 119 9.58 16.18 -9.13
CA ALA A 119 10.97 16.06 -8.69
C ALA A 119 11.50 14.62 -8.75
N ILE A 120 10.88 13.74 -9.56
CA ILE A 120 11.34 12.35 -9.68
C ILE A 120 12.62 12.32 -10.49
N ASP A 121 13.73 12.00 -9.83
CA ASP A 121 15.02 11.76 -10.47
C ASP A 121 15.07 10.33 -11.02
N PRO A 122 15.16 10.12 -12.35
CA PRO A 122 15.23 8.79 -12.93
C PRO A 122 16.57 8.08 -12.69
N SER A 123 17.59 8.78 -12.19
CA SER A 123 18.91 8.22 -11.92
C SER A 123 19.07 7.62 -10.52
N LEU A 124 18.00 7.62 -9.71
CA LEU A 124 18.01 7.00 -8.38
C LEU A 124 18.49 5.56 -8.42
N CYS A 125 19.35 5.22 -7.47
CA CYS A 125 19.97 3.93 -7.31
C CYS A 125 20.00 3.52 -5.82
N TRP A 126 20.54 2.34 -5.52
CA TRP A 126 20.59 1.84 -4.15
C TRP A 126 21.45 2.71 -3.21
N ASP A 127 22.47 3.40 -3.73
CA ASP A 127 23.32 4.28 -2.91
C ASP A 127 22.56 5.49 -2.34
N ASP A 128 21.44 5.88 -2.97
CA ASP A 128 20.55 6.92 -2.46
C ASP A 128 19.83 6.50 -1.18
N ILE A 129 19.67 5.19 -0.93
CA ILE A 129 19.18 4.69 0.37
C ILE A 129 20.21 4.99 1.47
N THR A 130 21.49 4.80 1.19
CA THR A 130 22.57 5.15 2.12
C THR A 130 22.59 6.65 2.37
N TRP A 131 22.45 7.47 1.33
CA TRP A 131 22.33 8.92 1.46
C TRP A 131 21.11 9.30 2.32
N LEU A 132 19.92 8.76 2.01
CA LEU A 132 18.68 9.06 2.73
C LEU A 132 18.80 8.73 4.22
N LYS A 133 19.35 7.56 4.54
CA LYS A 133 19.56 7.11 5.93
C LYS A 133 20.59 7.95 6.70
N LYS A 134 21.51 8.66 6.02
CA LYS A 134 22.38 9.65 6.69
C LYS A 134 21.61 10.90 7.13
N HIS A 135 20.48 11.20 6.50
CA HIS A 135 19.69 12.41 6.73
C HIS A 135 18.45 12.17 7.61
N THR A 136 18.16 10.94 8.00
CA THR A 136 17.03 10.63 8.89
C THR A 136 17.37 9.54 9.89
N ARG A 137 16.74 9.61 11.07
CA ARG A 137 16.75 8.53 12.07
C ARG A 137 15.48 7.69 12.03
N LEU A 138 14.51 8.07 11.20
CA LEU A 138 13.25 7.35 11.06
C LEU A 138 13.47 6.02 10.34
N PRO A 139 12.66 4.99 10.64
CA PRO A 139 12.64 3.75 9.86
C PRO A 139 12.38 4.05 8.38
N VAL A 140 13.22 3.48 7.50
CA VAL A 140 13.08 3.61 6.04
C VAL A 140 12.45 2.32 5.50
N ILE A 141 11.35 2.43 4.76
CA ILE A 141 10.73 1.32 4.03
C ILE A 141 10.91 1.55 2.53
N VAL A 142 11.35 0.52 1.80
CA VAL A 142 11.36 0.54 0.33
C VAL A 142 10.05 -0.03 -0.19
N LYS A 143 9.28 0.81 -0.89
CA LYS A 143 8.03 0.45 -1.55
C LYS A 143 8.29 0.21 -3.03
N GLY A 144 7.79 -0.90 -3.57
CA GLY A 144 7.91 -1.20 -5.01
C GLY A 144 8.61 -2.51 -5.32
N ILE A 145 9.11 -3.22 -4.31
CA ILE A 145 9.86 -4.46 -4.50
C ILE A 145 8.92 -5.57 -4.94
N LEU A 146 9.28 -6.24 -6.05
CA LEU A 146 8.53 -7.36 -6.63
C LEU A 146 9.37 -8.63 -6.83
N ASN A 147 10.69 -8.58 -6.61
CA ASN A 147 11.61 -9.71 -6.79
C ASN A 147 12.54 -9.91 -5.59
N GLY A 148 13.07 -11.12 -5.46
CA GLY A 148 13.88 -11.54 -4.32
C GLY A 148 15.20 -10.78 -4.22
N ASP A 149 15.87 -10.56 -5.34
CA ASP A 149 17.20 -9.91 -5.38
C ASP A 149 17.13 -8.48 -4.84
N ASP A 150 16.12 -7.70 -5.24
CA ASP A 150 15.87 -6.36 -4.70
C ASP A 150 15.49 -6.39 -3.22
N ALA A 151 14.76 -7.43 -2.76
CA ALA A 151 14.47 -7.59 -1.33
C ALA A 151 15.76 -7.87 -0.52
N VAL A 152 16.67 -8.68 -1.04
CA VAL A 152 18.00 -8.91 -0.43
C VAL A 152 18.80 -7.61 -0.41
N GLN A 153 18.81 -6.87 -1.52
CA GLN A 153 19.50 -5.58 -1.59
C GLN A 153 18.94 -4.58 -0.59
N ALA A 154 17.62 -4.49 -0.43
CA ALA A 154 17.02 -3.63 0.57
C ALA A 154 17.52 -3.98 2.00
N VAL A 155 17.65 -5.27 2.33
CA VAL A 155 18.24 -5.71 3.60
C VAL A 155 19.72 -5.31 3.70
N ASN A 156 20.52 -5.48 2.65
CA ASN A 156 21.94 -5.11 2.63
C ASN A 156 22.16 -3.61 2.87
N TYR A 157 21.27 -2.76 2.34
CA TYR A 157 21.27 -1.31 2.59
C TYR A 157 20.63 -0.93 3.94
N GLY A 158 20.18 -1.93 4.71
CA GLY A 158 19.70 -1.83 6.08
C GLY A 158 18.36 -1.13 6.21
N VAL A 159 17.46 -1.26 5.25
CA VAL A 159 16.11 -0.68 5.37
C VAL A 159 15.35 -1.38 6.50
N SER A 160 14.42 -0.67 7.12
CA SER A 160 13.62 -1.18 8.24
C SER A 160 12.45 -2.05 7.79
N GLY A 161 12.12 -2.03 6.50
CA GLY A 161 11.08 -2.90 5.94
C GLY A 161 10.95 -2.78 4.42
N VAL A 162 10.15 -3.68 3.86
CA VAL A 162 9.82 -3.73 2.44
C VAL A 162 8.30 -3.68 2.30
N LEU A 163 7.82 -2.84 1.38
CA LEU A 163 6.42 -2.82 0.97
C LEU A 163 6.30 -3.37 -0.45
N VAL A 164 5.85 -4.62 -0.54
CA VAL A 164 5.56 -5.32 -1.80
C VAL A 164 4.44 -4.57 -2.53
N SER A 165 4.74 -4.00 -3.69
CA SER A 165 3.81 -3.11 -4.38
C SER A 165 4.16 -2.99 -5.86
N ASN A 166 3.17 -3.15 -6.74
CA ASN A 166 3.26 -2.77 -8.15
C ASN A 166 2.59 -1.40 -8.41
N HIS A 167 2.53 -0.55 -7.37
CA HIS A 167 1.91 0.79 -7.43
C HIS A 167 0.42 0.77 -7.85
N GLY A 168 -0.31 -0.29 -7.48
CA GLY A 168 -1.71 -0.44 -7.89
C GLY A 168 -1.84 -0.68 -9.40
N ALA A 169 -0.85 -1.33 -10.00
CA ALA A 169 -0.76 -1.59 -11.45
C ALA A 169 -0.73 -0.33 -12.33
N ARG A 170 -0.13 0.77 -11.83
CA ARG A 170 -0.09 2.08 -12.51
C ARG A 170 1.28 2.46 -13.07
N GLN A 171 2.23 1.53 -13.06
CA GLN A 171 3.61 1.77 -13.49
C GLN A 171 3.93 0.84 -14.67
N LEU A 172 4.51 -0.32 -14.42
CA LEU A 172 4.78 -1.32 -15.45
C LEU A 172 3.63 -2.32 -15.52
N ASP A 173 2.95 -2.43 -16.68
CA ASP A 173 1.99 -3.49 -16.91
C ASP A 173 2.68 -4.82 -17.32
N GLY A 174 2.00 -5.95 -17.15
CA GLY A 174 2.54 -7.30 -17.34
C GLY A 174 3.36 -7.84 -16.16
N VAL A 175 3.49 -7.11 -15.05
CA VAL A 175 4.14 -7.62 -13.83
C VAL A 175 3.20 -8.54 -13.04
N PRO A 176 3.73 -9.44 -12.19
CA PRO A 176 2.88 -10.27 -11.34
C PRO A 176 2.02 -9.46 -10.36
N SER A 177 0.89 -10.03 -9.97
CA SER A 177 0.13 -9.56 -8.81
C SER A 177 0.94 -9.63 -7.51
N THR A 178 0.75 -8.64 -6.64
CA THR A 178 1.53 -8.50 -5.39
C THR A 178 1.37 -9.70 -4.45
N VAL A 179 0.17 -10.29 -4.37
CA VAL A 179 -0.08 -11.47 -3.53
C VAL A 179 0.68 -12.71 -4.01
N CYS A 180 0.92 -12.83 -5.31
CA CYS A 180 1.68 -13.96 -5.88
C CYS A 180 3.17 -13.86 -5.54
N VAL A 181 3.76 -12.67 -5.59
CA VAL A 181 5.19 -12.49 -5.26
C VAL A 181 5.45 -12.41 -3.75
N LEU A 182 4.45 -12.04 -2.95
CA LEU A 182 4.57 -11.89 -1.49
C LEU A 182 5.18 -13.13 -0.81
N LEU A 183 4.79 -14.34 -1.24
CA LEU A 183 5.29 -15.58 -0.64
C LEU A 183 6.77 -15.83 -0.95
N VAL A 184 7.16 -15.61 -2.19
CA VAL A 184 8.57 -15.74 -2.61
C VAL A 184 9.44 -14.78 -1.82
N LEU A 185 9.00 -13.52 -1.72
CA LEU A 185 9.72 -12.48 -0.95
C LEU A 185 9.77 -12.81 0.53
N HIS A 186 8.70 -13.35 1.11
CA HIS A 186 8.67 -13.76 2.50
C HIS A 186 9.71 -14.85 2.78
N THR A 187 9.79 -15.87 1.93
CA THR A 187 10.80 -16.94 2.06
C THR A 187 12.23 -16.39 1.94
N VAL A 188 12.50 -15.53 0.95
CA VAL A 188 13.82 -14.91 0.77
C VAL A 188 14.22 -14.13 2.02
N LEU A 189 13.35 -13.26 2.52
CA LEU A 189 13.64 -12.40 3.67
C LEU A 189 13.82 -13.17 4.99
N LEU A 190 13.16 -14.32 5.15
CA LEU A 190 13.40 -15.20 6.31
C LEU A 190 14.81 -15.81 6.28
N ASN A 191 15.31 -16.17 5.10
CA ASN A 191 16.65 -16.72 4.93
C ASN A 191 17.76 -15.67 5.06
N CYS A 192 17.46 -14.39 4.82
CA CYS A 192 18.42 -13.30 5.05
C CYS A 192 18.66 -12.98 6.53
N LYS A 193 17.70 -13.30 7.42
CA LYS A 193 17.81 -13.07 8.87
C LYS A 193 18.58 -14.17 9.61
N THR A 194 19.01 -15.21 8.92
CA THR A 194 19.66 -16.41 9.49
C THR A 194 21.17 -16.48 9.27
N VAL A 195 21.83 -15.34 8.96
CA VAL A 195 23.29 -15.24 8.83
C VAL A 195 23.83 -14.16 9.77
#